data_AF-A0AAN6YQK9-F1
#
_entry.id   AF-A0AAN6YQK9-F1
#
_cell.length_a   1.000
_cell.length_b   1.000
_cell.length_c   1.000
_cell.angle_alpha   90.00
_cell.angle_beta   90.00
_cell.angle_gamma   90.00
#
_symmetry.space_group_name_H-M   'P 1'
#
loop_
_entity.id
_entity.type
_entity.pdbx_description
1 polymer ?
#
loop_
_entity_poly.entity_id
_entity_poly.type
_entity_poly.pdbx_seq_one_letter_code
_entity_poly.pdbx_strand_id
1 'polypeptide(L)'
;MNTDNPGVPPLPEMAHKGPFECPFCYMIISATTTKAWKIHVLSDLRPYICLHPDCETPEQDYARRHEWIQHFKEYHWRTWTCPYGCEYPVPLESARSMEQHLRSSHKQSPVEAQALLTGQPKASDDRVQCPICQEWLNGLKSYGKHLGRHQVELALSHCRHWIMTKITMMHKPITLTTLRSLQKMSPF
;
A
#
# COMPACT_ATOMS: atom_id res chain seq x y z
N MET A 1 -24.28 11.81 -13.45
CA MET A 1 -23.77 11.32 -12.15
C MET A 1 -22.25 11.22 -12.28
N ASN A 2 -21.53 12.00 -11.48
CA ASN A 2 -20.14 12.36 -11.70
C ASN A 2 -19.20 11.14 -11.55
N THR A 3 -18.51 10.73 -12.61
CA THR A 3 -17.58 9.59 -12.63
C THR A 3 -16.16 10.03 -12.27
N ASP A 4 -15.99 10.75 -11.17
CA ASP A 4 -14.67 10.99 -10.61
C ASP A 4 -14.25 9.79 -9.78
N ASN A 5 -13.60 8.83 -10.43
CA ASN A 5 -12.76 7.85 -9.76
C ASN A 5 -11.46 8.57 -9.37
N PRO A 6 -11.23 8.95 -8.08
CA PRO A 6 -10.07 9.71 -7.69
C PRO A 6 -8.87 8.76 -7.61
N GLY A 7 -8.31 8.40 -8.76
CA GLY A 7 -7.29 7.38 -8.88
C GLY A 7 -6.35 7.68 -10.04
N VAL A 8 -5.22 8.31 -9.71
CA VAL A 8 -4.16 8.82 -10.59
C VAL A 8 -4.63 9.97 -11.50
N PRO A 9 -3.93 11.12 -11.53
CA PRO A 9 -4.24 12.21 -12.46
C PRO A 9 -4.28 11.76 -13.92
N PRO A 10 -4.98 12.49 -14.82
CA PRO A 10 -4.96 12.18 -16.24
C PRO A 10 -3.54 12.19 -16.81
N LEU A 11 -3.33 11.47 -17.91
CA LEU A 11 -2.07 11.48 -18.64
C LEU A 11 -1.77 12.93 -19.09
N PRO A 12 -0.56 13.47 -18.85
CA PRO A 12 -0.20 14.81 -19.30
C PRO A 12 -0.26 14.94 -20.82
N GLU A 13 -0.74 16.08 -21.33
CA GLU A 13 -0.83 16.34 -22.78
C GLU A 13 0.52 16.25 -23.50
N MET A 14 1.61 16.58 -22.79
CA MET A 14 2.99 16.44 -23.28
C MET A 14 3.33 15.01 -23.73
N ALA A 15 2.65 13.99 -23.18
CA ALA A 15 2.85 12.61 -23.57
C ALA A 15 2.50 12.32 -25.04
N HIS A 16 1.67 13.16 -25.66
CA HIS A 16 1.35 13.08 -27.09
C HIS A 16 2.45 13.68 -27.98
N LYS A 17 3.37 14.45 -27.41
CA LYS A 17 4.47 15.13 -28.12
C LYS A 17 5.79 14.35 -28.06
N GLY A 18 5.87 13.28 -27.27
CA GLY A 18 7.07 12.46 -27.09
C GLY A 18 7.34 12.15 -25.62
N PRO A 19 8.58 11.77 -25.28
CA PRO A 19 9.01 11.62 -23.89
C PRO A 19 8.79 12.92 -23.09
N PHE A 20 8.36 12.78 -21.84
CA PHE A 20 8.05 13.92 -20.97
C PHE A 20 8.53 13.64 -19.54
N GLU A 21 8.76 14.70 -18.77
CA GLU A 21 9.10 14.59 -17.35
C GLU A 21 7.86 14.22 -16.52
N CYS A 22 7.94 13.14 -15.76
CA CYS A 22 6.86 12.73 -14.87
C CYS A 22 6.76 13.67 -13.65
N PRO A 23 5.59 14.26 -13.34
CA PRO A 23 5.42 15.14 -12.18
C PRO A 23 5.51 14.45 -10.81
N PHE A 24 5.58 13.12 -10.77
CA PHE A 24 5.68 12.34 -9.52
C PHE A 24 7.13 11.96 -9.20
N CYS A 25 7.82 11.35 -10.17
CA CYS A 25 9.18 10.84 -9.99
C CYS A 25 10.27 11.71 -10.62
N TYR A 26 9.89 12.75 -11.38
CA TYR A 26 10.79 13.66 -12.11
C TYR A 26 11.70 12.97 -13.15
N MET A 27 11.38 11.73 -13.52
CA MET A 27 12.10 11.02 -14.59
C MET A 27 11.47 11.31 -15.95
N ILE A 28 12.29 11.35 -17.01
CA ILE A 28 11.81 11.38 -18.39
C ILE A 28 11.26 10.00 -18.75
N ILE A 29 9.99 9.94 -19.13
CA ILE A 29 9.28 8.70 -19.46
C ILE A 29 8.53 8.80 -20.78
N SER A 30 8.19 7.64 -21.33
CA SER A 30 7.32 7.50 -22.50
C SER A 30 6.08 6.69 -22.13
N ALA A 31 4.96 7.36 -21.86
CA ALA A 31 3.67 6.74 -21.58
C ALA A 31 2.63 7.17 -22.61
N THR A 32 2.33 6.30 -23.58
CA THR A 32 1.45 6.63 -24.72
C THR A 32 -0.04 6.35 -24.46
N THR A 33 -0.38 5.72 -23.34
CA THR A 33 -1.76 5.39 -22.98
C THR A 33 -2.04 5.70 -21.51
N THR A 34 -3.30 6.00 -21.17
CA THR A 34 -3.75 6.17 -19.78
C THR A 34 -3.43 4.95 -18.91
N LYS A 35 -3.45 3.74 -19.48
CA LYS A 35 -3.07 2.52 -18.77
C LYS A 35 -1.58 2.50 -18.43
N ALA A 36 -0.72 2.80 -19.41
CA ALA A 36 0.73 2.88 -19.19
C ALA A 36 1.09 3.95 -18.17
N TRP A 37 0.42 5.11 -18.23
CA TRP A 37 0.56 6.18 -17.25
C TRP A 37 0.20 5.74 -15.83
N LYS A 38 -1.00 5.17 -15.64
CA LYS A 38 -1.42 4.63 -14.34
C LYS A 38 -0.45 3.59 -13.81
N ILE A 39 0.02 2.71 -14.69
CA ILE A 39 1.02 1.69 -14.36
C ILE A 39 2.32 2.33 -13.88
N HIS A 40 2.81 3.37 -14.55
CA HIS A 40 4.02 4.08 -14.16
C HIS A 40 3.86 4.75 -12.80
N VAL A 41 2.84 5.61 -12.64
CA VAL A 41 2.60 6.36 -11.40
C VAL A 41 2.45 5.40 -10.21
N LEU A 42 1.63 4.36 -10.31
CA LEU A 42 1.45 3.42 -9.19
C LEU A 42 2.70 2.56 -8.94
N SER A 43 3.55 2.35 -9.94
CA SER A 43 4.81 1.64 -9.74
C SER A 43 5.84 2.46 -8.99
N ASP A 44 5.83 3.78 -9.20
CA ASP A 44 6.68 4.73 -8.49
C ASP A 44 6.18 4.96 -7.06
N LEU A 45 4.86 5.13 -6.90
CA LEU A 45 4.23 5.36 -5.60
C LEU A 45 4.23 4.14 -4.68
N ARG A 46 4.30 2.92 -5.25
CA ARG A 46 4.23 1.64 -4.53
C ARG A 46 3.14 1.64 -3.43
N PRO A 47 1.88 1.95 -3.79
CA PRO A 47 0.87 2.36 -2.83
C PRO A 47 0.34 1.22 -1.97
N TYR A 48 0.65 -0.03 -2.28
CA TYR A 48 0.05 -1.18 -1.63
C TYR A 48 0.97 -1.69 -0.51
N ILE A 49 0.46 -1.76 0.71
CA ILE A 49 1.12 -2.29 1.91
C ILE A 49 0.21 -3.29 2.60
N CYS A 50 0.80 -4.21 3.36
CA CYS A 50 0.01 -5.13 4.18
C CYS A 50 -0.49 -4.44 5.45
N LEU A 51 -1.82 -4.43 5.66
CA LEU A 51 -2.44 -3.83 6.85
C LEU A 51 -2.87 -4.88 7.89
N HIS A 52 -2.48 -6.14 7.72
CA HIS A 52 -2.81 -7.18 8.70
C HIS A 52 -1.97 -6.98 9.99
N PRO A 53 -2.58 -6.92 11.19
CA PRO A 53 -1.87 -6.61 12.44
C PRO A 53 -0.74 -7.58 12.80
N ASP A 54 -0.84 -8.83 12.32
CA ASP A 54 0.12 -9.90 12.58
C ASP A 54 1.09 -10.12 11.39
N CYS A 55 1.19 -9.17 10.44
CA CYS A 55 2.12 -9.29 9.32
C CYS A 55 3.58 -9.19 9.78
N GLU A 56 4.43 -10.10 9.32
CA GLU A 56 5.87 -10.09 9.59
C GLU A 56 6.62 -9.03 8.76
N THR A 57 6.07 -8.63 7.62
CA THR A 57 6.65 -7.63 6.72
C THR A 57 5.71 -6.43 6.51
N PRO A 58 5.32 -5.69 7.57
CA PRO A 58 4.35 -4.60 7.45
C PRO A 58 4.89 -3.40 6.63
N GLU A 59 6.21 -3.22 6.61
CA GLU A 59 6.91 -2.18 5.85
C GLU A 59 7.05 -2.51 4.36
N GLN A 60 6.74 -3.76 3.95
CA GLN A 60 6.83 -4.14 2.55
C GLN A 60 5.74 -3.47 1.74
N ASP A 61 6.17 -2.70 0.74
CA ASP A 61 5.31 -2.09 -0.25
C ASP A 61 5.29 -2.89 -1.57
N TYR A 62 4.25 -2.70 -2.36
CA TYR A 62 4.08 -3.35 -3.66
C TYR A 62 3.69 -2.32 -4.71
N ALA A 63 4.28 -2.47 -5.90
CA ALA A 63 3.96 -1.66 -7.07
C ALA A 63 2.62 -2.07 -7.71
N ARG A 64 2.23 -3.34 -7.56
CA ARG A 64 1.00 -3.89 -8.14
C ARG A 64 0.08 -4.48 -7.09
N ARG A 65 -1.21 -4.18 -7.24
CA ARG A 65 -2.27 -4.73 -6.37
C ARG A 65 -2.28 -6.25 -6.31
N HIS A 66 -1.96 -6.92 -7.42
CA HIS A 66 -1.99 -8.38 -7.46
C HIS A 66 -0.83 -9.01 -6.66
N GLU A 67 0.32 -8.34 -6.59
CA GLU A 67 1.46 -8.79 -5.76
C GLU A 67 1.07 -8.71 -4.27
N TRP A 68 0.52 -7.56 -3.86
CA TRP A 68 0.00 -7.37 -2.51
C TRP A 68 -1.11 -8.37 -2.15
N ILE A 69 -2.07 -8.60 -3.05
CA ILE A 69 -3.15 -9.57 -2.81
C ILE A 69 -2.65 -11.00 -2.76
N GLN A 70 -1.62 -11.34 -3.53
CA GLN A 70 -1.00 -12.65 -3.45
C GLN A 70 -0.35 -12.86 -2.07
N HIS A 71 0.40 -11.87 -1.57
CA HIS A 71 0.91 -11.90 -0.19
C HIS A 71 -0.24 -12.06 0.82
N PHE A 72 -1.28 -11.23 0.74
CA PHE A 72 -2.40 -11.32 1.68
C PHE A 72 -3.08 -12.70 1.62
N LYS A 73 -3.24 -13.26 0.42
CA LYS A 73 -3.77 -14.62 0.22
C LYS A 73 -2.90 -15.69 0.88
N GLU A 74 -1.59 -15.57 0.70
CA GLU A 74 -0.63 -16.58 1.14
C GLU A 74 -0.43 -16.59 2.65
N TYR A 75 -0.53 -15.46 3.32
CA TYR A 75 -0.18 -15.36 4.75
C TYR A 75 -1.38 -15.06 5.66
N HIS A 76 -2.38 -14.33 5.17
CA HIS A 76 -3.45 -13.78 6.01
C HIS A 76 -4.86 -14.31 5.63
N TRP A 77 -5.07 -14.79 4.40
CA TRP A 77 -6.33 -15.42 3.98
C TRP A 77 -6.38 -16.90 4.41
N ARG A 78 -6.22 -17.14 5.71
CA ARG A 78 -6.12 -18.49 6.29
C ARG A 78 -6.92 -18.61 7.58
N THR A 79 -7.30 -19.84 7.89
CA THR A 79 -7.89 -20.24 9.17
C THR A 79 -7.04 -21.30 9.81
N TRP A 80 -7.01 -21.30 11.14
CA TRP A 80 -6.26 -22.26 11.93
C TRP A 80 -7.22 -23.07 12.79
N THR A 81 -7.14 -24.38 12.69
CA THR A 81 -7.83 -25.34 13.55
C THR A 81 -6.82 -26.03 14.45
N CYS A 82 -7.19 -26.25 15.70
CA CYS A 82 -6.28 -26.90 16.65
C CYS A 82 -6.04 -28.36 16.25
N PRO A 83 -4.78 -28.81 16.11
CA PRO A 83 -4.47 -30.19 15.73
C PRO A 83 -4.87 -31.22 16.80
N TYR A 84 -5.11 -30.79 18.04
CA TYR A 84 -5.56 -31.65 19.14
C TYR A 84 -7.10 -31.78 19.21
N GLY A 85 -7.83 -31.25 18.22
CA GLY A 85 -9.28 -31.41 18.13
C GLY A 85 -10.07 -30.63 19.19
N CYS A 86 -9.55 -29.50 19.67
CA CYS A 86 -10.32 -28.63 20.55
C CYS A 86 -11.60 -28.14 19.85
N GLU A 87 -12.75 -28.32 20.48
CA GLU A 87 -14.00 -27.72 20.05
C GLU A 87 -13.92 -26.20 20.27
N TYR A 88 -13.62 -25.48 19.19
CA TYR A 88 -13.82 -24.04 19.13
C TYR A 88 -15.02 -23.77 18.22
N PRO A 89 -15.99 -22.94 18.65
CA PRO A 89 -17.13 -22.58 17.81
C PRO A 89 -16.72 -21.77 16.57
N VAL A 90 -15.52 -21.18 16.56
CA VAL A 90 -14.97 -20.41 15.42
C VAL A 90 -13.49 -20.76 15.25
N PRO A 91 -13.02 -21.08 14.03
CA PRO A 91 -11.59 -21.22 13.74
C PRO A 91 -10.82 -19.96 14.13
N LEU A 92 -9.55 -20.14 14.48
CA LEU A 92 -8.67 -19.01 14.77
C LEU A 92 -8.26 -18.35 13.44
N GLU A 93 -8.26 -17.01 13.42
CA GLU A 93 -8.07 -16.21 12.20
C GLU A 93 -6.64 -15.67 12.05
N SER A 94 -5.72 -16.03 12.96
CA SER A 94 -4.31 -15.67 12.82
C SER A 94 -3.35 -16.71 13.40
N ALA A 95 -2.15 -16.80 12.82
CA ALA A 95 -1.08 -17.66 13.31
C ALA A 95 -0.72 -17.36 14.78
N ARG A 96 -0.68 -16.07 15.16
CA ARG A 96 -0.41 -15.62 16.53
C ARG A 96 -1.45 -16.15 17.52
N SER A 97 -2.74 -16.07 17.17
CA SER A 97 -3.81 -16.58 18.03
C SER A 97 -3.72 -18.10 18.20
N MET A 98 -3.36 -18.84 17.14
CA MET A 98 -3.11 -20.28 17.22
C MET A 98 -1.87 -20.60 18.08
N GLU A 99 -0.77 -19.87 17.92
CA GLU A 99 0.43 -20.05 18.75
C GLU A 99 0.09 -19.88 20.24
N GLN A 100 -0.64 -18.81 20.58
CA GLN A 100 -1.09 -18.55 21.95
C GLN A 100 -1.98 -19.68 22.48
N HIS A 101 -2.90 -20.20 21.66
CA HIS A 101 -3.74 -21.35 22.01
C HIS A 101 -2.90 -22.60 22.30
N LEU A 102 -1.95 -22.95 21.43
CA LEU A 102 -1.06 -24.11 21.61
C LEU A 102 -0.23 -24.01 22.89
N ARG A 103 0.27 -22.81 23.21
CA ARG A 103 1.05 -22.56 24.43
C ARG A 103 0.22 -22.64 25.69
N SER A 104 -0.99 -22.07 25.67
CA SER A 104 -1.85 -21.99 26.87
C SER A 104 -2.63 -23.27 27.14
N SER A 105 -3.22 -23.87 26.13
CA SER A 105 -4.11 -25.04 26.26
C SER A 105 -3.36 -26.37 26.17
N HIS A 106 -2.25 -26.41 25.42
CA HIS A 106 -1.49 -27.64 25.16
C HIS A 106 -0.05 -27.62 25.68
N LYS A 107 0.35 -26.53 26.37
CA LYS A 107 1.69 -26.36 26.96
C LYS A 107 2.83 -26.61 25.97
N GLN A 108 2.58 -26.39 24.67
CA GLN A 108 3.61 -26.52 23.63
C GLN A 108 4.68 -25.44 23.83
N SER A 109 5.94 -25.81 23.63
CA SER A 109 7.03 -24.83 23.57
C SER A 109 6.89 -23.97 22.31
N PRO A 110 7.54 -22.79 22.22
CA PRO A 110 7.48 -21.94 21.03
C PRO A 110 7.91 -22.65 19.75
N VAL A 111 8.92 -23.52 19.83
CA VAL A 111 9.45 -24.26 18.67
C VAL A 111 8.43 -25.30 18.18
N GLU A 112 7.80 -26.03 19.09
CA GLU A 112 6.77 -27.00 18.75
C GLU A 112 5.50 -26.32 18.22
N ALA A 113 5.09 -25.20 18.83
CA ALA A 113 3.96 -24.42 18.37
C ALA A 113 4.16 -23.94 16.93
N GLN A 114 5.36 -23.42 16.60
CA GLN A 114 5.70 -22.95 15.26
C GLN A 114 5.57 -24.05 14.20
N ALA A 115 5.98 -25.27 14.52
CA ALA A 115 5.86 -26.43 13.62
C ALA A 115 4.39 -26.81 13.33
N LEU A 116 3.47 -26.42 14.20
CA LEU A 116 2.04 -26.70 14.11
C LEU A 116 1.21 -25.54 13.52
N LEU A 117 1.82 -24.40 13.16
CA LEU A 117 1.13 -23.23 12.58
C LEU A 117 0.75 -23.39 11.10
N THR A 118 0.22 -24.54 10.70
CA THR A 118 -0.22 -24.77 9.32
C THR A 118 -1.67 -24.31 9.11
N GLY A 119 -1.85 -23.02 8.81
CA GLY A 119 -3.16 -22.48 8.47
C GLY A 119 -3.68 -23.01 7.13
N GLN A 120 -4.97 -23.33 7.07
CA GLN A 120 -5.65 -23.71 5.84
C GLN A 120 -6.11 -22.47 5.07
N PRO A 121 -6.06 -22.43 3.74
CA PRO A 121 -6.60 -21.31 2.97
C PRO A 121 -8.11 -21.14 3.23
N LYS A 122 -8.54 -19.90 3.46
CA LYS A 122 -9.97 -19.58 3.54
C LYS A 122 -10.64 -19.77 2.18
N ALA A 123 -11.94 -20.05 2.20
CA ALA A 123 -12.74 -20.11 1.00
C ALA A 123 -12.65 -18.76 0.25
N SER A 124 -12.69 -18.81 -1.08
CA SER A 124 -12.46 -17.61 -1.90
C SER A 124 -13.55 -16.53 -1.76
N ASP A 125 -14.72 -16.92 -1.27
CA ASP A 125 -15.94 -16.15 -1.04
C ASP A 125 -16.14 -15.72 0.42
N ASP A 126 -15.21 -16.08 1.31
CA ASP A 126 -15.29 -15.75 2.72
C ASP A 126 -15.27 -14.23 2.97
N ARG A 127 -15.81 -13.81 4.10
CA ARG A 127 -16.02 -12.41 4.45
C ARG A 127 -14.81 -11.84 5.16
N VAL A 128 -14.50 -10.59 4.84
CA VAL A 128 -13.43 -9.82 5.49
C VAL A 128 -13.84 -8.37 5.64
N GLN A 129 -13.46 -7.77 6.76
CA GLN A 129 -13.74 -6.37 7.03
C GLN A 129 -12.59 -5.48 6.54
N CYS A 130 -12.92 -4.36 5.90
CA CYS A 130 -11.95 -3.36 5.51
C CYS A 130 -11.41 -2.62 6.75
N PRO A 131 -10.08 -2.60 6.99
CA PRO A 131 -9.53 -1.92 8.16
C PRO A 131 -9.64 -0.38 8.10
N ILE A 132 -9.89 0.19 6.92
CA ILE A 132 -9.95 1.64 6.71
C ILE A 132 -11.38 2.19 6.91
N CYS A 133 -12.38 1.56 6.29
CA CYS A 133 -13.76 2.05 6.29
C CYS A 133 -14.77 1.12 6.94
N GLN A 134 -14.33 -0.04 7.45
CA GLN A 134 -15.14 -1.01 8.18
C GLN A 134 -16.25 -1.71 7.35
N GLU A 135 -16.28 -1.55 6.02
CA GLU A 135 -17.15 -2.30 5.12
C GLU A 135 -16.82 -3.80 5.15
N TRP A 136 -17.83 -4.66 5.08
CA TRP A 136 -17.66 -6.11 4.95
C TRP A 136 -17.70 -6.53 3.48
N LEU A 137 -16.64 -7.18 3.02
CA LEU A 137 -16.47 -7.60 1.64
C LEU A 137 -16.57 -9.11 1.55
N ASN A 138 -17.26 -9.60 0.52
CA ASN A 138 -17.37 -11.02 0.22
C ASN A 138 -16.27 -11.39 -0.77
N GLY A 139 -15.30 -12.17 -0.30
CA GLY A 139 -14.23 -12.75 -1.08
C GLY A 139 -13.02 -11.86 -1.34
N LEU A 140 -11.90 -12.53 -1.55
CA LEU A 140 -10.56 -11.94 -1.67
C LEU A 140 -10.45 -10.92 -2.82
N LYS A 141 -11.13 -11.18 -3.95
CA LYS A 141 -11.12 -10.27 -5.11
C LYS A 141 -11.81 -8.93 -4.81
N SER A 142 -12.95 -8.99 -4.11
CA SER A 142 -13.70 -7.78 -3.73
C SER A 142 -12.88 -6.96 -2.73
N TYR A 143 -12.36 -7.64 -1.70
CA TYR A 143 -11.46 -7.05 -0.72
C TYR A 143 -10.27 -6.34 -1.36
N GLY A 144 -9.55 -7.02 -2.24
CA GLY A 144 -8.38 -6.42 -2.91
C GLY A 144 -8.72 -5.22 -3.77
N LYS A 145 -9.83 -5.27 -4.51
CA LYS A 145 -10.29 -4.12 -5.30
C LYS A 145 -10.67 -2.94 -4.42
N HIS A 146 -11.39 -3.20 -3.33
CA HIS A 146 -11.89 -2.19 -2.40
C HIS A 146 -10.73 -1.54 -1.64
N LEU A 147 -9.98 -2.33 -0.87
CA LEU A 147 -8.91 -1.81 -0.02
C LEU A 147 -7.75 -1.24 -0.86
N GLY A 148 -7.46 -1.85 -2.01
CA GLY A 148 -6.48 -1.30 -2.95
C GLY A 148 -6.85 0.08 -3.49
N ARG A 149 -8.14 0.48 -3.48
CA ARG A 149 -8.54 1.85 -3.85
C ARG A 149 -8.16 2.84 -2.75
N HIS A 150 -8.51 2.53 -1.50
CA HIS A 150 -8.16 3.38 -0.36
C HIS A 150 -6.65 3.59 -0.25
N GLN A 151 -5.86 2.54 -0.45
CA GLN A 151 -4.41 2.64 -0.43
C GLN A 151 -3.86 3.58 -1.52
N VAL A 152 -4.41 3.53 -2.73
CA VAL A 152 -4.05 4.48 -3.81
C VAL A 152 -4.48 5.91 -3.49
N GLU A 153 -5.68 6.10 -2.94
CA GLU A 153 -6.18 7.41 -2.53
C GLU A 153 -5.29 8.04 -1.46
N LEU A 154 -4.87 7.26 -0.45
CA LEU A 154 -3.95 7.69 0.60
C LEU A 154 -2.55 8.00 0.06
N ALA A 155 -1.99 7.15 -0.80
CA ALA A 155 -0.68 7.41 -1.39
C ALA A 155 -0.67 8.71 -2.22
N LEU A 156 -1.72 8.93 -3.02
CA LEU A 156 -1.85 10.14 -3.84
C LEU A 156 -2.07 11.41 -3.01
N SER A 157 -2.81 11.33 -1.89
CA SER A 157 -3.04 12.50 -1.03
C SER A 157 -1.73 12.95 -0.36
N HIS A 158 -0.93 12.01 0.14
CA HIS A 158 0.37 12.29 0.75
C HIS A 158 1.39 12.78 -0.30
N CYS A 159 1.39 12.19 -1.50
CA CYS A 159 2.26 12.66 -2.58
C CYS A 159 1.87 14.05 -3.08
N ARG A 160 0.58 14.39 -3.15
CA ARG A 160 0.16 15.75 -3.51
C ARG A 160 0.64 16.76 -2.47
N HIS A 161 0.58 16.44 -1.19
CA HIS A 161 1.15 17.30 -0.15
C HIS A 161 2.66 17.52 -0.39
N TRP A 162 3.40 16.44 -0.64
CA TRP A 162 4.85 16.49 -0.88
C TRP A 162 5.23 17.25 -2.16
N ILE A 163 4.57 16.98 -3.29
CA ILE A 163 4.76 17.69 -4.57
C ILE A 163 4.42 19.18 -4.42
N MET A 164 3.33 19.53 -3.75
CA MET A 164 2.94 20.93 -3.53
C MET A 164 3.96 21.67 -2.65
N THR A 165 4.51 21.02 -1.61
CA THR A 165 5.61 21.59 -0.82
C THR A 165 6.91 21.74 -1.61
N LYS A 166 7.23 20.82 -2.53
CA LYS A 166 8.43 20.91 -3.39
C LYS A 166 8.31 22.01 -4.45
N ILE A 167 7.16 22.13 -5.13
CA ILE A 167 6.90 23.18 -6.12
C ILE A 167 6.90 24.57 -5.46
N THR A 168 6.25 24.73 -4.29
CA THR A 168 6.31 26.01 -3.56
C THR A 168 7.71 26.37 -3.07
N MET A 169 8.58 25.39 -2.80
CA MET A 169 9.99 25.64 -2.46
C MET A 169 10.84 26.01 -3.68
N MET A 170 10.53 25.50 -4.88
CA MET A 170 11.23 25.87 -6.12
C MET A 170 10.74 27.18 -6.75
N HIS A 171 9.52 27.62 -6.42
CA HIS A 171 8.91 28.86 -6.92
C HIS A 171 8.88 30.00 -5.89
N LYS A 172 9.64 29.93 -4.78
CA LYS A 172 9.83 31.12 -3.95
C LYS A 172 10.54 32.17 -4.80
N PRO A 173 9.93 33.34 -5.09
CA PRO A 173 10.65 34.42 -5.73
C PRO A 173 11.84 34.77 -4.83
N ILE A 174 13.04 34.79 -5.40
CA ILE A 174 14.20 35.41 -4.77
C ILE A 174 13.78 36.85 -4.51
N THR A 175 13.41 37.16 -3.27
CA THR A 175 13.11 38.53 -2.89
C THR A 175 14.41 39.33 -3.05
N LEU A 176 14.30 40.52 -3.65
CA LEU A 176 15.41 41.41 -4.00
C LEU A 176 16.32 41.82 -2.82
N THR A 177 16.01 41.36 -1.61
CA THR A 177 16.76 41.62 -0.39
C THR A 177 18.11 40.89 -0.33
N THR A 178 18.30 39.79 -1.08
CA THR A 178 19.57 39.02 -1.08
C THR A 178 20.61 39.55 -2.09
N LEU A 179 20.28 40.57 -2.89
CA LEU A 179 21.20 41.21 -3.84
C LEU A 179 22.01 42.38 -3.26
N ARG A 180 21.76 42.79 -2.01
CA ARG A 180 22.53 43.86 -1.32
C ARG A 180 23.72 43.34 -0.50
N SER A 181 23.87 42.03 -0.33
CA SER A 181 24.95 41.43 0.48
C SER A 181 26.18 41.03 -0.34
N LEU A 182 26.13 41.10 -1.68
CA LEU A 182 27.23 40.69 -2.57
C LEU A 182 27.92 41.86 -3.32
N GLN A 183 27.74 43.10 -2.85
CA GLN A 183 28.55 44.25 -3.29
C GLN A 183 29.48 44.82 -2.21
N LYS A 184 29.66 44.12 -1.08
CA LYS A 184 30.61 44.50 -0.03
C LYS A 184 31.73 43.47 0.16
N MET A 185 32.25 42.88 -0.92
CA MET A 185 33.54 42.18 -0.89
C MET A 185 34.19 42.26 -2.28
N SER A 186 34.92 43.35 -2.54
CA SER A 186 36.04 43.35 -3.47
C SER A 186 37.09 44.34 -2.96
N PRO A 187 38.36 43.95 -2.79
CA PRO A 187 39.40 44.79 -2.24
C PRO A 187 40.06 45.62 -3.35
N PHE A 188 40.19 46.93 -3.14
CA PHE A 188 41.37 47.79 -3.33
C PHE A 188 40.94 49.23 -3.00
#